data_AF-A0A821R0V0-F1
#
_entry.id   AF-A0A821R0V0-F1
#
_cell.length_a   1.000
_cell.length_b   1.000
_cell.length_c   1.000
_cell.angle_alpha   90.00
_cell.angle_beta   90.00
_cell.angle_gamma   90.00
#
_symmetry.space_group_name_H-M   'P 1'
#
loop_
_entity.id
_entity.type
_entity.pdbx_description
1 polymer ?
#
loop_
_entity_poly.entity_id
_entity_poly.type
_entity_poly.pdbx_seq_one_letter_code
_entity_poly.pdbx_strand_id
1 'polypeptide(L)'
;MASIETLVWITEQVSICGYLILLSSGIIGSCANIYIFSRKRLRRNSCFHYIFIASIFDFLNISFSVSTRLMVDGFKFDPFAASSIGCRIRTYIAFVVSFCPMGCRCLAIIDRYLCTSRSFLLRNLSSVKVADRLLFINCSLWFLIGIPMLVVFDSIHVNSNQVTCNTLNKEFTNYFSFFVNPVLYFFMPVIIIIIFSTLTYRNIRIVNRRFNVKMKQLAYMIIIETIIFVISSIPHGTRFIYILLTNSINKNDYRKAQENLFYQISRITFFFNSAFSFYIYFLLSTEVRSLAGLVVGDVQEAGNERIDDPIHGGKSGRKSNLQMDQWTGNTSMALCLASSLITQRAFNPYDQLVRYKWWYKYGYLSPTGHCLDIDNVMRNSLEEFCRRQTDLNRYYGYLTEDKLDRLSTDAIYRSVGFDVNCSRQGVSGNAALARLAPIPLLYYRTPAVAVELSGLSARLTHGDDRIIDVCRYFGALITAAIRGESKEALLSHRFYDDHRDWFDWKDLHPN
;
A
#
# COMPACT_ATOMS: atom_id res chain seq x y z
N MET A 1 9.66 -52.05 -6.93
CA MET A 1 10.20 -50.85 -7.62
C MET A 1 9.33 -50.58 -8.84
N ALA A 2 8.94 -49.33 -9.11
CA ALA A 2 8.25 -48.99 -10.36
C ALA A 2 9.15 -49.33 -11.56
N SER A 3 8.59 -49.79 -12.68
CA SER A 3 9.37 -50.02 -13.91
C SER A 3 9.72 -48.68 -14.59
N ILE A 4 10.66 -48.70 -15.54
CA ILE A 4 11.02 -47.51 -16.33
C ILE A 4 9.79 -46.98 -17.09
N GLU A 5 9.03 -47.88 -17.73
CA GLU A 5 7.81 -47.54 -18.45
C GLU A 5 6.75 -46.88 -17.55
N THR A 6 6.59 -47.40 -16.32
CA THR A 6 5.68 -46.78 -15.34
C THR A 6 6.13 -45.36 -15.00
N LEU A 7 7.43 -45.12 -14.79
CA LEU A 7 7.94 -43.77 -14.50
C LEU A 7 7.77 -42.80 -15.67
N VAL A 8 8.01 -43.26 -16.90
CA VAL A 8 7.80 -42.44 -18.11
C VAL A 8 6.31 -42.08 -18.25
N TRP A 9 5.42 -43.06 -18.10
CA TRP A 9 3.98 -42.84 -18.15
C TRP A 9 3.50 -41.87 -17.06
N ILE A 10 3.94 -42.04 -15.81
CA ILE A 10 3.64 -41.11 -14.71
C ILE A 10 4.12 -39.70 -15.05
N THR A 11 5.33 -39.57 -15.61
CA THR A 11 5.91 -38.27 -15.96
C THR A 11 5.07 -37.55 -17.01
N GLU A 12 4.54 -38.28 -18.00
CA GLU A 12 3.64 -37.73 -19.02
C GLU A 12 2.31 -37.28 -18.41
N GLN A 13 1.67 -38.12 -17.60
CA GLN A 13 0.40 -37.78 -16.95
C GLN A 13 0.53 -36.58 -16.02
N VAL A 14 1.60 -36.54 -15.20
CA VAL A 14 1.90 -35.39 -14.32
C VAL A 14 2.09 -34.11 -15.14
N SER A 15 2.77 -34.21 -16.29
CA SER A 15 2.97 -33.06 -17.18
C SER A 15 1.64 -32.57 -17.75
N ILE A 16 0.81 -33.46 -18.29
CA ILE A 16 -0.49 -33.11 -18.89
C ILE A 16 -1.40 -32.48 -17.84
N CYS A 17 -1.67 -33.18 -16.73
CA CYS A 17 -2.55 -32.69 -15.69
C CYS A 17 -2.02 -31.39 -15.06
N GLY A 18 -0.72 -31.35 -14.75
CA GLY A 18 -0.08 -30.17 -14.17
C GLY A 18 -0.18 -28.93 -15.06
N TYR A 19 0.11 -29.05 -16.35
CA TYR A 19 0.02 -27.92 -17.28
C TYR A 19 -1.42 -27.49 -17.58
N LEU A 20 -2.38 -28.40 -17.64
CA LEU A 20 -3.80 -28.05 -17.80
C LEU A 20 -4.33 -27.27 -16.60
N ILE A 21 -3.94 -27.67 -15.38
CA ILE A 21 -4.28 -26.93 -14.15
C ILE A 21 -3.66 -25.52 -14.20
N LEU A 22 -2.36 -25.42 -14.53
CA LEU A 22 -1.67 -24.14 -14.61
C LEU A 22 -2.24 -23.21 -15.70
N LEU A 23 -2.64 -23.75 -16.85
CA LEU A 23 -3.27 -22.98 -17.92
C LEU A 23 -4.62 -22.43 -17.50
N SER A 24 -5.50 -23.30 -16.98
CA SER A 24 -6.85 -22.92 -16.58
C SER A 24 -6.83 -21.90 -15.44
N SER A 25 -6.12 -22.20 -14.34
CA SER A 25 -6.05 -21.28 -13.20
C SER A 25 -5.27 -20.01 -13.54
N GLY A 26 -4.19 -20.15 -14.30
CA GLY A 26 -3.28 -19.06 -14.61
C GLY A 26 -3.87 -18.03 -15.56
N ILE A 27 -4.60 -18.46 -16.60
CA ILE A 27 -5.30 -17.54 -17.51
C ILE A 27 -6.38 -16.78 -16.74
N ILE A 28 -7.22 -17.48 -15.97
CA ILE A 28 -8.29 -16.86 -15.19
C ILE A 28 -7.70 -15.86 -14.18
N GLY A 29 -6.70 -16.29 -13.41
CA GLY A 29 -6.05 -15.46 -12.39
C GLY A 29 -5.36 -14.24 -12.98
N SER A 30 -4.61 -14.41 -14.07
CA SER A 30 -3.91 -13.29 -14.71
C SER A 30 -4.88 -12.27 -15.32
N CYS A 31 -5.94 -12.73 -16.00
CA CYS A 31 -7.00 -11.86 -16.51
C CYS A 31 -7.70 -11.09 -15.39
N ALA A 32 -8.03 -11.76 -14.28
CA ALA A 32 -8.64 -11.12 -13.11
C ALA A 32 -7.73 -10.05 -12.51
N ASN A 33 -6.42 -10.35 -12.34
CA ASN A 33 -5.44 -9.36 -11.87
C ASN A 33 -5.34 -8.17 -12.83
N ILE A 34 -5.20 -8.40 -14.14
CA ILE A 34 -5.13 -7.32 -15.14
C ILE A 34 -6.37 -6.44 -15.05
N TYR A 35 -7.56 -7.03 -14.98
CA TYR A 35 -8.81 -6.29 -14.84
C TYR A 35 -8.84 -5.46 -13.56
N ILE A 36 -8.56 -6.07 -12.40
CA ILE A 36 -8.58 -5.39 -11.10
C ILE A 36 -7.57 -4.23 -11.08
N PHE A 37 -6.31 -4.51 -11.40
CA PHE A 37 -5.23 -3.52 -11.31
C PHE A 37 -5.24 -2.50 -12.46
N SER A 38 -6.05 -2.69 -13.51
CA SER A 38 -6.30 -1.65 -14.53
C SER A 38 -7.11 -0.46 -14.00
N ARG A 39 -7.91 -0.67 -12.93
CA ARG A 39 -8.80 0.36 -12.37
C ARG A 39 -8.01 1.58 -11.91
N LYS A 40 -8.45 2.78 -12.34
CA LYS A 40 -7.78 4.06 -12.05
C LYS A 40 -7.51 4.30 -10.56
N ARG A 41 -8.39 3.79 -9.68
CA ARG A 41 -8.24 3.88 -8.22
C ARG A 41 -6.97 3.17 -7.72
N LEU A 42 -6.68 1.98 -8.25
CA LEU A 42 -5.53 1.18 -7.83
C LEU A 42 -4.23 1.65 -8.50
N ARG A 43 -4.28 2.16 -9.74
CA ARG A 43 -3.11 2.76 -10.43
C ARG A 43 -2.59 4.08 -9.82
N ARG A 44 -3.01 4.43 -8.60
CA ARG A 44 -2.38 5.51 -7.81
C ARG A 44 -1.28 5.00 -6.89
N ASN A 45 -1.28 3.70 -6.56
CA ASN A 45 -0.26 3.09 -5.73
C ASN A 45 0.87 2.54 -6.62
N SER A 46 2.10 2.93 -6.33
CA SER A 46 3.31 2.48 -7.05
C SER A 46 3.44 0.96 -7.08
N CYS A 47 3.13 0.28 -5.98
CA CYS A 47 3.23 -1.18 -5.88
C CYS A 47 2.32 -1.89 -6.90
N PHE A 48 1.13 -1.34 -7.17
CA PHE A 48 0.17 -1.94 -8.10
C PHE A 48 0.58 -1.82 -9.56
N HIS A 49 1.47 -0.89 -9.92
CA HIS A 49 2.04 -0.83 -11.27
C HIS A 49 2.91 -2.06 -11.54
N TYR A 50 3.75 -2.45 -10.57
CA TYR A 50 4.58 -3.65 -10.71
C TYR A 50 3.73 -4.93 -10.82
N ILE A 51 2.69 -5.04 -9.99
CA ILE A 51 1.79 -6.21 -10.02
C ILE A 51 0.99 -6.25 -11.33
N PHE A 52 0.55 -5.11 -11.85
CA PHE A 52 -0.15 -5.02 -13.12
C PHE A 52 0.73 -5.50 -14.28
N ILE A 53 1.95 -4.96 -14.41
CA ILE A 53 2.87 -5.38 -15.47
C ILE A 53 3.30 -6.84 -15.29
N ALA A 54 3.56 -7.28 -14.06
CA ALA A 54 3.83 -8.70 -13.77
C ALA A 54 2.69 -9.60 -14.27
N SER A 55 1.43 -9.20 -14.04
CA SER A 55 0.26 -9.99 -14.45
C SER A 55 0.09 -10.07 -15.97
N ILE A 56 0.49 -9.04 -16.72
CA ILE A 56 0.53 -9.08 -18.19
C ILE A 56 1.58 -10.09 -18.65
N PHE A 57 2.79 -10.06 -18.09
CA PHE A 57 3.82 -11.02 -18.44
C PHE A 57 3.51 -12.44 -17.96
N ASP A 58 2.86 -12.60 -16.80
CA ASP A 58 2.39 -13.90 -16.31
C ASP A 58 1.33 -14.48 -17.26
N PHE A 59 0.38 -13.66 -17.74
CA PHE A 59 -0.57 -14.08 -18.78
C PHE A 59 0.13 -14.57 -20.03
N LEU A 60 1.14 -13.82 -20.52
CA LEU A 60 1.93 -14.22 -21.70
C LEU A 60 2.73 -15.50 -21.43
N ASN A 61 3.33 -15.63 -20.24
CA ASN A 61 4.11 -16.80 -19.87
C ASN A 61 3.26 -18.06 -19.79
N ILE A 62 2.06 -17.96 -19.23
CA ILE A 62 1.13 -19.08 -19.12
C ILE A 62 0.55 -19.41 -20.49
N SER A 63 0.05 -18.41 -21.21
CA SER A 63 -0.58 -18.62 -22.52
C SER A 63 0.39 -19.15 -23.57
N PHE A 64 1.66 -18.74 -23.54
CA PHE A 64 2.67 -19.14 -24.51
C PHE A 64 3.59 -20.24 -24.00
N SER A 65 4.33 -20.02 -22.91
CA SER A 65 5.34 -20.96 -22.43
C SER A 65 4.71 -22.24 -21.89
N VAL A 66 3.63 -22.16 -21.11
CA VAL A 66 2.99 -23.38 -20.59
C VAL A 66 2.29 -24.16 -21.71
N SER A 67 1.60 -23.48 -22.63
CA SER A 67 0.98 -24.13 -23.80
C SER A 67 2.02 -24.86 -24.66
N THR A 68 3.15 -24.22 -24.97
CA THR A 68 4.22 -24.87 -25.73
C THR A 68 4.82 -26.06 -24.99
N ARG A 69 4.97 -25.99 -23.66
CA ARG A 69 5.44 -27.13 -22.85
C ARG A 69 4.43 -28.26 -22.73
N LEU A 70 3.13 -27.97 -22.68
CA LEU A 70 2.09 -28.98 -22.72
C LEU A 70 2.18 -29.81 -24.01
N MET A 71 2.35 -29.14 -25.16
CA MET A 71 2.52 -29.82 -26.45
C MET A 71 3.80 -30.68 -26.48
N VAL A 72 4.93 -30.11 -26.05
CA VAL A 72 6.24 -30.78 -26.13
C VAL A 72 6.37 -31.92 -25.13
N ASP A 73 6.08 -31.68 -23.86
CA ASP A 73 6.36 -32.65 -22.80
C ASP A 73 5.19 -33.60 -22.54
N GLY A 74 3.95 -33.11 -22.72
CA GLY A 74 2.73 -33.91 -22.57
C GLY A 74 2.38 -34.70 -23.83
N PHE A 75 2.32 -34.04 -24.99
CA PHE A 75 1.89 -34.67 -26.25
C PHE A 75 3.04 -35.06 -27.19
N LYS A 76 4.30 -34.85 -26.80
CA LYS A 76 5.50 -35.16 -27.60
C LYS A 76 5.52 -34.50 -28.98
N PHE A 77 4.90 -33.33 -29.10
CA PHE A 77 4.78 -32.58 -30.35
C PHE A 77 5.36 -31.18 -30.17
N ASP A 78 6.38 -30.81 -30.96
CA ASP A 78 7.00 -29.47 -30.94
C ASP A 78 6.74 -28.72 -32.26
N PRO A 79 5.70 -27.86 -32.34
CA PRO A 79 5.40 -27.11 -33.56
C PRO A 79 6.47 -26.06 -33.88
N PHE A 80 7.25 -25.63 -32.88
CA PHE A 80 8.28 -24.59 -33.05
C PHE A 80 9.64 -25.19 -33.40
N ALA A 81 9.86 -26.50 -33.21
CA ALA A 81 11.09 -27.16 -33.63
C ALA A 81 11.18 -27.35 -35.14
N ALA A 82 10.06 -27.30 -35.87
CA ALA A 82 10.03 -27.49 -37.32
C ALA A 82 10.75 -26.38 -38.12
N SER A 83 10.97 -25.21 -37.53
CA SER A 83 11.72 -24.12 -38.16
C SER A 83 12.75 -23.52 -37.21
N SER A 84 13.93 -23.19 -37.75
CA SER A 84 14.99 -22.50 -37.02
C SER A 84 14.49 -21.19 -36.39
N ILE A 85 13.73 -20.41 -37.17
CA ILE A 85 13.13 -19.14 -36.72
C ILE A 85 12.14 -19.38 -35.57
N GLY A 86 11.26 -20.38 -35.70
CA GLY A 86 10.30 -20.73 -34.65
C GLY A 86 10.97 -21.13 -33.34
N CYS A 87 12.05 -21.91 -33.41
CA CYS A 87 12.84 -22.33 -32.25
C CYS A 87 13.46 -21.14 -31.51
N ARG A 88 14.09 -20.22 -32.25
CA ARG A 88 14.72 -19.00 -31.73
C ARG A 88 13.71 -18.05 -31.09
N ILE A 89 12.60 -17.79 -31.77
CA ILE A 89 11.53 -16.91 -31.25
C ILE A 89 10.90 -17.50 -30.00
N ARG A 90 10.59 -18.81 -29.99
CA ARG A 90 9.99 -19.48 -28.83
C ARG A 90 10.89 -19.36 -27.60
N THR A 91 12.18 -19.66 -27.74
CA THR A 91 13.14 -19.63 -26.61
C THR A 91 13.35 -18.21 -26.09
N TYR A 92 13.44 -17.22 -26.97
CA TYR A 92 13.51 -15.82 -26.61
C TYR A 92 12.27 -15.34 -25.86
N ILE A 93 11.06 -15.59 -26.40
CA ILE A 93 9.81 -15.20 -25.74
C ILE A 93 9.73 -15.86 -24.37
N ALA A 94 9.94 -17.18 -24.28
CA ALA A 94 9.90 -17.92 -23.03
C ALA A 94 10.87 -17.36 -21.97
N PHE A 95 12.05 -16.92 -22.39
CA PHE A 95 13.01 -16.23 -21.52
C PHE A 95 12.44 -14.91 -20.98
N VAL A 96 12.06 -13.98 -21.87
CA VAL A 96 11.60 -12.64 -21.48
C VAL A 96 10.37 -12.72 -20.57
N VAL A 97 9.38 -13.52 -20.95
CA VAL A 97 8.12 -13.62 -20.19
C VAL A 97 8.28 -14.37 -18.85
N SER A 98 9.37 -15.11 -18.65
CA SER A 98 9.67 -15.76 -17.37
C SER A 98 10.43 -14.83 -16.40
N PHE A 99 11.31 -13.97 -16.91
CA PHE A 99 12.17 -13.10 -16.09
C PHE A 99 11.57 -11.71 -15.81
N CYS A 100 10.85 -11.12 -16.76
CA CYS A 100 10.16 -9.84 -16.54
C CYS A 100 9.26 -9.83 -15.29
N PRO A 101 8.34 -10.80 -15.09
CA PRO A 101 7.45 -10.78 -13.94
C PRO A 101 8.20 -11.10 -12.64
N MET A 102 9.28 -11.88 -12.70
CA MET A 102 10.18 -12.11 -11.56
C MET A 102 10.82 -10.80 -11.08
N GLY A 103 11.38 -10.02 -12.00
CA GLY A 103 11.94 -8.69 -11.70
C GLY A 103 10.88 -7.72 -11.16
N CYS A 104 9.66 -7.75 -11.72
CA CYS A 104 8.55 -6.95 -11.20
C CYS A 104 8.18 -7.31 -9.75
N ARG A 105 8.17 -8.59 -9.37
CA ARG A 105 7.93 -9.03 -7.99
C ARG A 105 9.02 -8.54 -7.03
N CYS A 106 10.29 -8.62 -7.45
CA CYS A 106 11.42 -8.08 -6.69
C CYS A 106 11.29 -6.56 -6.48
N LEU A 107 10.90 -5.81 -7.52
CA LEU A 107 10.69 -4.37 -7.41
C LEU A 107 9.46 -4.04 -6.54
N ALA A 108 8.39 -4.83 -6.62
CA ALA A 108 7.20 -4.65 -5.79
C ALA A 108 7.53 -4.78 -4.30
N ILE A 109 8.34 -5.77 -3.90
CA ILE A 109 8.71 -5.94 -2.49
C ILE A 109 9.67 -4.85 -1.99
N ILE A 110 10.58 -4.38 -2.85
CA ILE A 110 11.44 -3.22 -2.56
C ILE A 110 10.56 -1.98 -2.36
N ASP A 111 9.59 -1.75 -3.24
CA ASP A 111 8.66 -0.61 -3.13
C ASP A 111 7.84 -0.64 -1.83
N ARG A 112 7.36 -1.83 -1.42
CA ARG A 112 6.69 -2.04 -0.12
C ARG A 112 7.60 -1.71 1.06
N TYR A 113 8.89 -2.05 0.98
CA TYR A 113 9.87 -1.64 1.99
C TYR A 113 10.05 -0.12 2.03
N LEU A 114 10.20 0.52 0.86
CA LEU A 114 10.35 1.96 0.75
C LEU A 114 9.14 2.69 1.34
N CYS A 115 7.93 2.27 0.99
CA CYS A 115 6.65 2.77 1.53
C CYS A 115 6.59 2.69 3.07
N THR A 116 7.04 1.56 3.64
CA THR A 116 6.96 1.32 5.08
C THR A 116 8.15 1.89 5.87
N SER A 117 9.15 2.44 5.18
CA SER A 117 10.35 2.98 5.83
C SER A 117 10.01 4.19 6.72
N ARG A 118 10.76 4.33 7.81
CA ARG A 118 10.65 5.50 8.72
C ARG A 118 11.28 6.77 8.13
N SER A 119 12.28 6.61 7.27
CA SER A 119 12.95 7.73 6.63
C SER A 119 12.05 8.34 5.56
N PHE A 120 11.84 9.65 5.65
CA PHE A 120 11.10 10.39 4.63
C PHE A 120 11.75 10.30 3.25
N LEU A 121 13.09 10.36 3.18
CA LEU A 121 13.85 10.25 1.93
C LEU A 121 13.58 8.91 1.22
N LEU A 122 13.58 7.81 1.99
CA LEU A 122 13.32 6.48 1.44
C LEU A 122 11.85 6.33 1.00
N ARG A 123 10.89 6.86 1.77
CA ARG A 123 9.47 6.85 1.36
C ARG A 123 9.23 7.64 0.08
N ASN A 124 9.93 8.76 -0.11
CA ASN A 124 9.75 9.61 -1.29
C ASN A 124 10.23 8.94 -2.59
N LEU A 125 11.08 7.92 -2.50
CA LEU A 125 11.47 7.09 -3.65
C LEU A 125 10.32 6.19 -4.13
N SER A 126 9.39 5.85 -3.24
CA SER A 126 8.18 5.11 -3.59
C SER A 126 7.15 6.06 -4.19
N SER A 127 7.20 6.21 -5.51
CA SER A 127 6.27 7.03 -6.28
C SER A 127 5.95 6.38 -7.61
N VAL A 128 4.78 6.67 -8.16
CA VAL A 128 4.34 6.14 -9.47
C VAL A 128 5.34 6.46 -10.57
N LYS A 129 5.90 7.68 -10.58
CA LYS A 129 6.91 8.10 -11.58
C LYS A 129 8.19 7.26 -11.50
N VAL A 130 8.64 6.92 -10.30
CA VAL A 130 9.82 6.06 -10.11
C VAL A 130 9.49 4.63 -10.50
N ALA A 131 8.30 4.13 -10.12
CA ALA A 131 7.86 2.79 -10.48
C ALA A 131 7.79 2.58 -12.00
N ASP A 132 7.21 3.53 -12.75
CA ASP A 132 7.14 3.46 -14.21
C ASP A 132 8.54 3.43 -14.86
N ARG A 133 9.50 4.21 -14.32
CA ARG A 133 10.89 4.19 -14.80
C ARG A 133 11.58 2.85 -14.50
N LEU A 134 11.44 2.35 -13.28
CA LEU A 134 12.03 1.06 -12.89
C LEU A 134 11.43 -0.10 -13.67
N LEU A 135 10.12 -0.05 -13.98
CA LEU A 135 9.45 -1.01 -14.84
C LEU A 135 10.00 -0.97 -16.26
N PHE A 136 10.17 0.22 -16.85
CA PHE A 136 10.78 0.36 -18.16
C PHE A 136 12.20 -0.24 -18.17
N ILE A 137 13.03 0.12 -17.18
CA ILE A 137 14.39 -0.41 -17.04
C ILE A 137 14.38 -1.93 -16.90
N ASN A 138 13.52 -2.49 -16.05
CA ASN A 138 13.43 -3.93 -15.84
C ASN A 138 13.03 -4.67 -17.13
N CYS A 139 11.99 -4.19 -17.81
CA CYS A 139 11.58 -4.78 -19.08
C CYS A 139 12.72 -4.70 -20.09
N SER A 140 13.24 -3.50 -20.38
CA SER A 140 14.34 -3.30 -21.34
C SER A 140 15.55 -4.16 -21.02
N LEU A 141 15.93 -4.29 -19.76
CA LEU A 141 17.03 -5.15 -19.32
C LEU A 141 16.81 -6.60 -19.73
N TRP A 142 15.63 -7.18 -19.46
CA TRP A 142 15.36 -8.58 -19.79
C TRP A 142 15.16 -8.83 -21.29
N PHE A 143 14.60 -7.86 -22.02
CA PHE A 143 14.59 -7.90 -23.49
C PHE A 143 16.01 -7.94 -24.06
N LEU A 144 16.92 -7.10 -23.55
CA LEU A 144 18.32 -7.05 -24.00
C LEU A 144 19.12 -8.30 -23.61
N ILE A 145 19.02 -8.74 -22.35
CA ILE A 145 19.70 -9.97 -21.87
C ILE A 145 19.21 -11.21 -22.63
N GLY A 146 17.97 -11.20 -23.12
CA GLY A 146 17.40 -12.30 -23.89
C GLY A 146 17.96 -12.46 -25.30
N ILE A 147 18.56 -11.42 -25.90
CA ILE A 147 19.00 -11.42 -27.32
C ILE A 147 19.83 -12.65 -27.72
N PRO A 148 20.78 -13.15 -26.91
CA PRO A 148 21.54 -14.37 -27.25
C PRO A 148 20.65 -15.60 -27.53
N MET A 149 19.44 -15.69 -26.97
CA MET A 149 18.49 -16.78 -27.26
C MET A 149 18.10 -16.83 -28.74
N LEU A 150 18.07 -15.68 -29.42
CA LEU A 150 17.74 -15.60 -30.85
C LEU A 150 18.86 -16.09 -31.76
N VAL A 151 20.08 -16.21 -31.24
CA VAL A 151 21.28 -16.55 -32.03
C VAL A 151 21.73 -17.98 -31.77
N VAL A 152 21.65 -18.42 -30.51
CA VAL A 152 22.34 -19.63 -30.04
C VAL A 152 21.49 -20.90 -30.13
N PHE A 153 20.17 -20.77 -30.27
CA PHE A 153 19.24 -21.89 -30.43
C PHE A 153 18.94 -22.18 -31.90
N ASP A 154 18.81 -23.45 -32.24
CA ASP A 154 18.44 -23.89 -33.58
C ASP A 154 17.60 -25.18 -33.58
N SER A 155 16.96 -25.46 -34.72
CA SER A 155 16.29 -26.72 -34.99
C SER A 155 17.30 -27.79 -35.37
N ILE A 156 17.41 -28.84 -34.55
CA ILE A 156 18.37 -29.93 -34.72
C ILE A 156 17.60 -31.22 -35.04
N HIS A 157 17.96 -31.85 -36.16
CA HIS A 157 17.45 -33.17 -36.53
C HIS A 157 18.18 -34.24 -35.72
N VAL A 158 17.46 -34.93 -34.85
CA VAL A 158 18.00 -36.05 -34.05
C VAL A 158 17.96 -37.34 -34.86
N ASN A 159 16.81 -37.59 -35.49
CA ASN A 159 16.55 -38.71 -36.42
C ASN A 159 15.78 -38.17 -37.63
N SER A 160 15.60 -38.99 -38.68
CA SER A 160 14.84 -38.63 -39.89
C SER A 160 13.43 -38.08 -39.62
N ASN A 161 12.79 -38.50 -38.52
CA ASN A 161 11.43 -38.09 -38.16
C ASN A 161 11.35 -37.20 -36.90
N GLN A 162 12.48 -36.84 -36.26
CA GLN A 162 12.46 -36.13 -34.98
C GLN A 162 13.36 -34.89 -35.01
N VAL A 163 12.72 -33.73 -34.91
CA VAL A 163 13.38 -32.42 -34.82
C VAL A 163 13.21 -31.87 -33.42
N THR A 164 14.29 -31.36 -32.84
CA THR A 164 14.29 -30.77 -31.50
C THR A 164 14.85 -29.36 -31.54
N CYS A 165 14.32 -28.47 -30.73
CA CYS A 165 14.83 -27.11 -30.59
C CYS A 165 15.82 -27.05 -29.42
N ASN A 166 17.11 -26.95 -29.72
CA ASN A 166 18.17 -26.97 -28.71
C ASN A 166 19.38 -26.12 -29.16
N THR A 167 20.37 -25.94 -28.28
CA THR A 167 21.62 -25.26 -28.61
C THR A 167 22.77 -26.26 -28.74
N LEU A 168 23.64 -26.04 -29.72
CA LEU A 168 24.90 -26.77 -29.90
C LEU A 168 26.06 -26.10 -29.14
N ASN A 169 25.87 -24.87 -28.67
CA ASN A 169 26.90 -24.12 -27.96
C ASN A 169 26.99 -24.59 -26.50
N LYS A 170 27.99 -25.42 -26.21
CA LYS A 170 28.24 -25.96 -24.87
C LYS A 170 28.54 -24.86 -23.85
N GLU A 171 29.29 -23.82 -24.23
CA GLU A 171 29.59 -22.70 -23.34
C GLU A 171 28.33 -21.95 -22.93
N PHE A 172 27.44 -21.70 -23.89
CA PHE A 172 26.16 -21.06 -23.60
C PHE A 172 25.26 -21.95 -22.72
N THR A 173 25.26 -23.26 -22.97
CA THR A 173 24.50 -24.23 -22.15
C THR A 173 25.00 -24.24 -20.71
N ASN A 174 26.32 -24.19 -20.51
CA ASN A 174 26.96 -24.10 -19.20
C ASN A 174 26.63 -22.77 -18.53
N TYR A 175 26.76 -21.65 -19.23
CA TYR A 175 26.38 -20.32 -18.73
C TYR A 175 24.92 -20.29 -18.28
N PHE A 176 24.01 -20.81 -19.09
CA PHE A 176 22.59 -20.81 -18.76
C PHE A 176 22.29 -21.73 -17.56
N SER A 177 22.90 -22.91 -17.52
CA SER A 177 22.66 -23.92 -16.48
C SER A 177 23.31 -23.58 -15.14
N PHE A 178 24.47 -22.91 -15.13
CA PHE A 178 25.26 -22.66 -13.92
C PHE A 178 25.21 -21.21 -13.44
N PHE A 179 24.84 -20.25 -14.29
CA PHE A 179 24.70 -18.86 -13.89
C PHE A 179 23.26 -18.39 -13.98
N VAL A 180 22.67 -18.35 -15.18
CA VAL A 180 21.36 -17.71 -15.39
C VAL A 180 20.26 -18.36 -14.55
N ASN A 181 20.15 -19.68 -14.62
CA ASN A 181 19.13 -20.42 -13.90
C ASN A 181 19.30 -20.38 -12.36
N PRO A 182 20.44 -20.78 -11.77
CA PRO A 182 20.58 -20.79 -10.33
C PRO A 182 20.73 -19.37 -9.74
N VAL A 183 21.50 -18.48 -10.36
CA VAL A 183 21.78 -17.15 -9.78
C VAL A 183 20.64 -16.20 -10.06
N LEU A 184 20.31 -15.97 -11.34
CA LEU A 184 19.34 -14.93 -11.71
C LEU A 184 17.89 -15.36 -11.47
N TYR A 185 17.57 -16.64 -11.61
CA TYR A 185 16.20 -17.12 -11.41
C TYR A 185 15.91 -17.58 -9.97
N PHE A 186 16.90 -18.09 -9.25
CA PHE A 186 16.69 -18.64 -7.90
C PHE A 186 17.31 -17.79 -6.79
N PHE A 187 18.64 -17.75 -6.68
CA PHE A 187 19.30 -17.12 -5.53
C PHE A 187 19.00 -15.62 -5.42
N MET A 188 19.18 -14.86 -6.49
CA MET A 188 18.99 -13.41 -6.49
C MET A 188 17.56 -12.99 -6.09
N PRO A 189 16.48 -13.49 -6.72
CA PRO A 189 15.13 -13.10 -6.35
C PRO A 189 14.72 -13.62 -4.96
N VAL A 190 15.12 -14.84 -4.57
CA VAL A 190 14.83 -15.38 -3.24
C VAL A 190 15.49 -14.52 -2.15
N ILE A 191 16.77 -14.16 -2.32
CA ILE A 191 17.49 -13.31 -1.37
C ILE A 191 16.85 -11.92 -1.26
N ILE A 192 16.53 -11.29 -2.39
CA ILE A 192 15.88 -9.96 -2.39
C ILE A 192 14.53 -10.04 -1.67
N ILE A 193 13.68 -11.01 -2.03
CA ILE A 193 12.35 -11.13 -1.45
C ILE A 193 12.45 -11.40 0.06
N ILE A 194 13.32 -12.30 0.52
CA ILE A 194 13.49 -12.57 1.95
C ILE A 194 13.96 -11.32 2.70
N ILE A 195 14.99 -10.63 2.20
CA ILE A 195 15.55 -9.45 2.86
C ILE A 195 14.49 -8.35 2.96
N PHE A 196 13.90 -7.94 1.84
CA PHE A 196 12.97 -6.81 1.83
C PHE A 196 11.62 -7.15 2.48
N SER A 197 11.14 -8.39 2.40
CA SER A 197 9.97 -8.83 3.17
C SER A 197 10.21 -8.77 4.68
N THR A 198 11.39 -9.21 5.13
CA THR A 198 11.75 -9.17 6.56
C THR A 198 11.87 -7.72 7.05
N LEU A 199 12.51 -6.86 6.27
CA LEU A 199 12.62 -5.43 6.59
C LEU A 199 11.25 -4.74 6.61
N THR A 200 10.39 -5.04 5.64
CA THR A 200 9.01 -4.51 5.58
C THR A 200 8.19 -4.96 6.79
N TYR A 201 8.26 -6.26 7.14
CA TYR A 201 7.60 -6.79 8.32
C TYR A 201 8.11 -6.10 9.61
N ARG A 202 9.42 -5.91 9.73
CA ARG A 202 10.02 -5.19 10.87
C ARG A 202 9.48 -3.77 10.98
N ASN A 203 9.42 -3.03 9.87
CA ASN A 203 8.87 -1.68 9.83
C ASN A 203 7.40 -1.65 10.26
N ILE A 204 6.57 -2.54 9.70
CA ILE A 204 5.15 -2.64 10.05
C ILE A 204 4.98 -2.98 11.54
N ARG A 205 5.71 -3.98 12.06
CA ARG A 205 5.62 -4.39 13.47
C ARG A 205 5.97 -3.26 14.44
N ILE A 206 6.98 -2.47 14.11
CA ILE A 206 7.41 -1.34 14.93
C ILE A 206 6.32 -0.24 14.97
N VAL A 207 5.62 0.00 13.85
CA VAL A 207 4.52 0.97 13.76
C VAL A 207 3.23 0.43 14.43
N ASN A 208 3.00 -0.88 14.37
CA ASN A 208 1.75 -1.55 14.78
C ASN A 208 1.59 -1.76 16.30
N ARG A 209 2.13 -0.86 17.14
CA ARG A 209 1.80 -0.83 18.59
C ARG A 209 0.39 -0.30 18.88
N ARG A 210 -0.34 0.20 17.88
CA ARG A 210 -1.75 0.60 17.98
C ARG A 210 -2.56 -0.10 16.89
N PHE A 211 -3.66 -0.73 17.31
CA PHE A 211 -4.56 -1.59 16.53
C PHE A 211 -4.96 -1.02 15.16
N ASN A 212 -4.22 -1.37 14.09
CA ASN A 212 -4.68 -1.13 12.71
C ASN A 212 -4.83 -2.47 11.98
N VAL A 213 -6.09 -2.91 11.82
CA VAL A 213 -6.46 -4.18 11.16
C VAL A 213 -5.90 -4.26 9.74
N LYS A 214 -5.87 -3.15 8.99
CA LYS A 214 -5.33 -3.09 7.63
C LYS A 214 -3.83 -3.34 7.58
N MET A 215 -3.08 -2.84 8.55
CA MET A 215 -1.62 -3.06 8.63
C MET A 215 -1.27 -4.50 9.01
N LYS A 216 -2.09 -5.16 9.84
CA LYS A 216 -1.97 -6.60 10.12
C LYS A 216 -2.21 -7.42 8.85
N GLN A 217 -3.25 -7.09 8.09
CA GLN A 217 -3.57 -7.77 6.84
C GLN A 217 -2.44 -7.64 5.80
N LEU A 218 -1.86 -6.44 5.65
CA LEU A 218 -0.70 -6.22 4.78
C LEU A 218 0.51 -7.07 5.21
N ALA A 219 0.79 -7.16 6.52
CA ALA A 219 1.88 -7.99 7.03
C ALA A 219 1.67 -9.48 6.74
N TYR A 220 0.45 -10.01 6.94
CA TYR A 220 0.12 -11.40 6.61
C TYR A 220 0.27 -11.67 5.11
N MET A 221 -0.20 -10.73 4.27
CA MET A 221 -0.08 -10.86 2.82
C MET A 221 1.37 -11.01 2.37
N ILE A 222 2.26 -10.14 2.88
CA ILE A 222 3.70 -10.17 2.54
C ILE A 222 4.37 -11.46 3.00
N ILE A 223 4.08 -11.92 4.23
CA ILE A 223 4.66 -13.15 4.77
C ILE A 223 4.22 -14.36 3.94
N ILE A 224 2.92 -14.51 3.70
CA ILE A 224 2.38 -15.66 2.97
C ILE A 224 2.88 -15.67 1.53
N GLU A 225 2.89 -14.53 0.85
CA GLU A 225 3.44 -14.40 -0.50
C GLU A 225 4.92 -14.79 -0.54
N THR A 226 5.71 -14.36 0.44
CA THR A 226 7.14 -14.73 0.57
C THR A 226 7.32 -16.24 0.78
N ILE A 227 6.53 -16.84 1.67
CA ILE A 227 6.59 -18.28 1.96
C ILE A 227 6.25 -19.08 0.70
N ILE A 228 5.14 -18.73 0.02
CA ILE A 228 4.72 -19.43 -1.20
C ILE A 228 5.79 -19.31 -2.29
N PHE A 229 6.36 -18.11 -2.48
CA PHE A 229 7.42 -17.89 -3.45
C PHE A 229 8.65 -18.74 -3.17
N VAL A 230 9.11 -18.79 -1.91
CA VAL A 230 10.28 -19.59 -1.52
C VAL A 230 10.01 -21.08 -1.70
N ILE A 231 8.88 -21.59 -1.20
CA ILE A 231 8.52 -23.02 -1.28
C ILE A 231 8.42 -23.47 -2.74
N SER A 232 7.77 -22.69 -3.59
CA SER A 232 7.63 -23.01 -5.02
C SER A 232 8.96 -22.90 -5.79
N SER A 233 9.91 -22.10 -5.32
CA SER A 233 11.22 -21.93 -5.96
C SER A 233 12.24 -23.02 -5.56
N ILE A 234 12.09 -23.65 -4.40
CA ILE A 234 13.04 -24.67 -3.89
C ILE A 234 13.21 -25.86 -4.86
N PRO A 235 12.16 -26.51 -5.38
CA PRO A 235 12.32 -27.64 -6.31
C PRO A 235 13.17 -27.28 -7.53
N HIS A 236 13.03 -26.06 -8.02
CA HIS A 236 13.81 -25.52 -9.14
C HIS A 236 15.28 -25.29 -8.77
N GLY A 237 15.55 -24.64 -7.63
CA GLY A 237 16.92 -24.45 -7.13
C GLY A 237 17.65 -25.76 -6.85
N THR A 238 17.00 -26.69 -6.12
CA THR A 238 17.56 -28.01 -5.77
C THR A 238 17.95 -28.80 -7.01
N ARG A 239 17.15 -28.71 -8.07
CA ARG A 239 17.43 -29.40 -9.32
C ARG A 239 18.72 -28.93 -9.99
N PHE A 240 19.00 -27.63 -10.02
CA PHE A 240 20.23 -27.13 -10.64
C PHE A 240 21.47 -27.54 -9.85
N ILE A 241 21.40 -27.44 -8.52
CA ILE A 241 22.48 -27.91 -7.63
C ILE A 241 22.73 -29.40 -7.88
N TYR A 242 21.66 -30.19 -7.98
CA TYR A 242 21.76 -31.61 -8.26
C TYR A 242 22.41 -31.91 -9.64
N ILE A 243 22.00 -31.20 -10.70
CA ILE A 243 22.60 -31.38 -12.04
C ILE A 243 24.10 -31.01 -12.02
N LEU A 244 24.46 -29.92 -11.35
CA LEU A 244 25.86 -29.50 -11.20
C LEU A 244 26.70 -30.56 -10.49
N LEU A 245 26.21 -31.12 -9.37
CA LEU A 245 26.92 -32.12 -8.58
C LEU A 245 27.03 -33.48 -9.29
N THR A 246 26.07 -33.80 -10.16
CA THR A 246 25.99 -35.12 -10.81
C THR A 246 26.40 -35.11 -12.28
N ASN A 247 26.96 -34.00 -12.78
CA ASN A 247 27.29 -33.85 -14.20
C ASN A 247 28.37 -34.85 -14.68
N SER A 248 29.30 -35.23 -13.81
CA SER A 248 30.37 -36.20 -14.11
C SER A 248 29.96 -37.66 -13.88
N ILE A 249 28.77 -37.91 -13.35
CA ILE A 249 28.31 -39.25 -12.96
C ILE A 249 27.56 -39.89 -14.12
N ASN A 250 27.96 -41.09 -14.52
CA ASN A 250 27.22 -41.87 -15.52
C ASN A 250 25.93 -42.43 -14.90
N LYS A 251 24.79 -42.18 -15.53
CA LYS A 251 23.45 -42.47 -14.98
C LYS A 251 22.80 -43.60 -15.76
N ASN A 252 22.28 -44.60 -15.05
CA ASN A 252 21.46 -45.65 -15.67
C ASN A 252 20.10 -45.09 -16.13
N ASP A 253 19.42 -45.80 -17.04
CA ASP A 253 18.19 -45.29 -17.65
C ASP A 253 17.03 -45.17 -16.65
N TYR A 254 17.01 -46.02 -15.62
CA TYR A 254 16.10 -45.88 -14.50
C TYR A 254 16.29 -44.55 -13.75
N ARG A 255 17.54 -44.17 -13.48
CA ARG A 255 17.87 -42.89 -12.83
C ARG A 255 17.50 -41.71 -13.71
N LYS A 256 17.74 -41.80 -15.02
CA LYS A 256 17.31 -40.75 -15.97
C LYS A 256 15.78 -40.58 -15.95
N ALA A 257 15.01 -41.68 -15.88
CA ALA A 257 13.56 -41.61 -15.78
C ALA A 257 13.09 -40.94 -14.47
N GLN A 258 13.73 -41.25 -13.33
CA GLN A 258 13.46 -40.57 -12.06
C GLN A 258 13.79 -39.07 -12.11
N GLU A 259 14.95 -38.72 -12.68
CA GLU A 259 15.37 -37.33 -12.83
C GLU A 259 14.44 -36.54 -13.76
N ASN A 260 13.91 -37.18 -14.81
CA ASN A 260 12.93 -36.57 -15.69
C ASN A 260 11.59 -36.29 -14.98
N LEU A 261 11.12 -37.22 -14.12
CA LEU A 261 9.93 -36.96 -13.31
C LEU A 261 10.14 -35.76 -12.38
N PHE A 262 11.28 -35.71 -11.68
CA PHE A 262 11.62 -34.57 -10.83
C PHE A 262 11.78 -33.28 -11.62
N TYR A 263 12.35 -33.35 -12.83
CA TYR A 263 12.44 -32.24 -13.78
C TYR A 263 11.06 -31.65 -14.04
N GLN A 264 10.05 -32.48 -14.31
CA GLN A 264 8.70 -32.00 -14.64
C GLN A 264 8.00 -31.38 -13.42
N ILE A 265 8.10 -32.00 -12.25
CA ILE A 265 7.56 -31.46 -11.00
C ILE A 265 8.20 -30.11 -10.66
N SER A 266 9.53 -30.01 -10.77
CA SER A 266 10.29 -28.77 -10.58
C SER A 266 9.85 -27.65 -11.53
N ARG A 267 9.51 -28.00 -12.78
CA ARG A 267 9.06 -27.03 -13.78
C ARG A 267 7.59 -26.63 -13.61
N ILE A 268 6.72 -27.52 -13.15
CA ILE A 268 5.33 -27.18 -12.80
C ILE A 268 5.32 -26.22 -11.60
N THR A 269 6.11 -26.50 -10.56
CA THR A 269 6.23 -25.63 -9.38
C THR A 269 6.79 -24.25 -9.70
N PHE A 270 7.69 -24.15 -10.68
CA PHE A 270 8.20 -22.88 -11.20
C PHE A 270 7.08 -21.94 -11.71
N PHE A 271 6.11 -22.47 -12.47
CA PHE A 271 5.00 -21.66 -12.99
C PHE A 271 3.93 -21.33 -11.94
N PHE A 272 4.02 -21.90 -10.73
CA PHE A 272 3.02 -21.73 -9.69
C PHE A 272 2.82 -20.25 -9.30
N ASN A 273 3.90 -19.48 -9.16
CA ASN A 273 3.81 -18.05 -8.82
C ASN A 273 3.13 -17.20 -9.90
N SER A 274 3.27 -17.59 -11.16
CA SER A 274 2.58 -16.94 -12.28
C SER A 274 1.11 -17.32 -12.31
N ALA A 275 0.77 -18.60 -12.05
CA ALA A 275 -0.60 -19.08 -12.14
C ALA A 275 -1.47 -18.70 -10.94
N PHE A 276 -0.90 -18.66 -9.74
CA PHE A 276 -1.68 -18.56 -8.50
C PHE A 276 -1.62 -17.19 -7.80
N SER A 277 -0.94 -16.19 -8.38
CA SER A 277 -0.79 -14.85 -7.77
C SER A 277 -2.13 -14.20 -7.40
N PHE A 278 -3.12 -14.27 -8.29
CA PHE A 278 -4.45 -13.71 -8.06
C PHE A 278 -5.14 -14.36 -6.87
N TYR A 279 -5.10 -15.69 -6.78
CA TYR A 279 -5.77 -16.43 -5.71
C TYR A 279 -5.17 -16.09 -4.35
N ILE A 280 -3.85 -15.89 -4.28
CA ILE A 280 -3.16 -15.39 -3.08
C ILE A 280 -3.71 -14.00 -2.71
N TYR A 281 -3.79 -13.06 -3.65
CA TYR A 281 -4.33 -11.73 -3.38
C TYR A 281 -5.82 -11.76 -2.99
N PHE A 282 -6.62 -12.60 -3.62
CA PHE A 282 -8.04 -12.74 -3.36
C PHE A 282 -8.34 -13.31 -1.96
N LEU A 283 -7.57 -14.32 -1.54
CA LEU A 283 -7.70 -14.92 -0.20
C LEU A 283 -7.26 -13.94 0.89
N LEU A 284 -6.21 -13.15 0.65
CA LEU A 284 -5.56 -12.34 1.68
C LEU A 284 -6.04 -10.88 1.75
N SER A 285 -6.50 -10.30 0.64
CA SER A 285 -6.96 -8.90 0.57
C SER A 285 -8.47 -8.79 0.49
N THR A 286 -9.07 -8.15 1.49
CA THR A 286 -10.50 -7.82 1.56
C THR A 286 -10.88 -6.76 0.54
N GLU A 287 -9.95 -5.88 0.17
CA GLU A 287 -10.12 -4.86 -0.87
C GLU A 287 -10.10 -5.50 -2.28
N VAL A 288 -9.23 -6.49 -2.50
CA VAL A 288 -9.26 -7.28 -3.75
C VAL A 288 -10.52 -8.13 -3.80
N ARG A 289 -10.94 -8.72 -2.67
CA ARG A 289 -12.17 -9.52 -2.58
C ARG A 289 -13.42 -8.68 -2.78
N SER A 290 -13.49 -7.44 -2.30
CA SER A 290 -14.65 -6.57 -2.57
C SER A 290 -14.69 -6.11 -4.03
N LEU A 291 -13.53 -5.84 -4.64
CA LEU A 291 -13.43 -5.49 -6.05
C LEU A 291 -13.71 -6.68 -6.98
N ALA A 292 -13.33 -7.89 -6.58
CA ALA A 292 -13.66 -9.14 -7.27
C ALA A 292 -15.10 -9.59 -6.97
N GLY A 293 -15.62 -9.29 -5.77
CA GLY A 293 -17.02 -9.48 -5.39
C GLY A 293 -17.95 -8.61 -6.20
N LEU A 294 -17.52 -7.42 -6.63
CA LEU A 294 -18.18 -6.62 -7.68
C LEU A 294 -18.23 -7.33 -9.06
N VAL A 295 -17.34 -8.29 -9.33
CA VAL A 295 -17.35 -9.09 -10.57
C VAL A 295 -18.30 -10.29 -10.46
N VAL A 296 -18.55 -10.78 -9.24
CA VAL A 296 -19.48 -11.90 -8.98
C VAL A 296 -20.89 -11.41 -8.57
N GLY A 297 -20.97 -10.22 -7.98
CA GLY A 297 -22.18 -9.58 -7.45
C GLY A 297 -23.02 -8.84 -8.49
N ASP A 298 -22.48 -8.59 -9.69
CA ASP A 298 -23.26 -8.06 -10.83
C ASP A 298 -24.29 -9.08 -11.37
N VAL A 299 -24.38 -10.29 -10.79
CA VAL A 299 -25.36 -11.33 -11.15
C VAL A 299 -26.38 -11.65 -10.04
N GLN A 300 -26.25 -11.14 -8.80
CA GLN A 300 -27.19 -11.56 -7.73
C GLN A 300 -27.63 -10.50 -6.69
N GLU A 301 -26.99 -9.34 -6.53
CA GLU A 301 -27.35 -8.42 -5.42
C GLU A 301 -27.61 -6.97 -5.88
N ALA A 302 -28.62 -6.82 -6.73
CA ALA A 302 -29.30 -5.54 -6.98
C ALA A 302 -30.67 -5.48 -6.25
N GLY A 303 -30.72 -6.00 -5.03
CA GLY A 303 -31.92 -5.98 -4.19
C GLY A 303 -31.55 -5.98 -2.72
N ASN A 304 -31.87 -4.89 -2.02
CA ASN A 304 -31.69 -4.61 -0.59
C ASN A 304 -30.25 -4.32 -0.12
N GLU A 305 -29.95 -3.03 -0.02
CA GLU A 305 -29.86 -2.38 1.30
C GLU A 305 -29.82 -0.85 1.10
N ARG A 306 -30.98 -0.23 1.32
CA ARG A 306 -31.03 1.18 1.72
C ARG A 306 -30.57 1.24 3.17
N ILE A 307 -29.44 1.88 3.40
CA ILE A 307 -29.14 2.47 4.71
C ILE A 307 -29.45 3.95 4.56
N ASP A 308 -30.59 4.35 5.11
CA ASP A 308 -30.95 5.75 5.30
C ASP A 308 -29.96 6.36 6.30
N ASP A 309 -29.23 7.40 5.88
CA ASP A 309 -28.43 8.27 6.75
C ASP A 309 -29.36 9.30 7.42
N PRO A 310 -29.52 9.32 8.76
CA PRO A 310 -29.96 10.52 9.46
C PRO A 310 -28.73 11.37 9.82
N ILE A 311 -28.90 12.69 9.81
CA ILE A 311 -27.89 13.75 10.11
C ILE A 311 -27.15 14.29 8.86
N HIS A 312 -27.92 14.77 7.88
CA HIS A 312 -27.45 15.82 6.97
C HIS A 312 -28.35 17.05 7.07
N GLY A 313 -28.11 17.85 8.10
CA GLY A 313 -28.51 19.26 8.15
C GLY A 313 -27.38 20.13 7.59
N GLY A 314 -27.65 20.81 6.47
CA GLY A 314 -26.83 21.90 5.95
C GLY A 314 -26.09 21.61 4.64
N LYS A 315 -26.69 22.00 3.50
CA LYS A 315 -26.01 22.12 2.22
C LYS A 315 -24.87 23.15 2.36
N SER A 316 -23.62 22.69 2.34
CA SER A 316 -22.44 23.55 2.22
C SER A 316 -21.55 23.06 1.07
N GLY A 317 -20.94 24.01 0.36
CA GLY A 317 -20.51 23.89 -1.03
C GLY A 317 -19.35 22.96 -1.33
N ARG A 318 -19.29 22.60 -2.63
CA ARG A 318 -18.18 21.96 -3.37
C ARG A 318 -17.57 20.74 -2.67
N LYS A 319 -18.15 19.55 -2.92
CA LYS A 319 -17.56 18.24 -2.61
C LYS A 319 -16.09 18.23 -3.04
N SER A 320 -15.19 18.26 -2.07
CA SER A 320 -13.76 18.14 -2.31
C SER A 320 -13.47 16.76 -2.90
N ASN A 321 -12.66 16.71 -3.96
CA ASN A 321 -12.17 15.46 -4.59
C ASN A 321 -11.12 14.78 -3.68
N LEU A 322 -11.46 14.53 -2.42
CA LEU A 322 -10.62 13.82 -1.45
C LEU A 322 -10.43 12.36 -1.89
N GLN A 323 -9.18 11.87 -1.84
CA GLN A 323 -8.91 10.45 -2.04
C GLN A 323 -9.29 9.65 -0.79
N MET A 324 -9.59 8.35 -0.93
CA MET A 324 -10.19 7.51 0.12
C MET A 324 -9.26 7.19 1.32
N ASP A 325 -8.09 7.80 1.37
CA ASP A 325 -7.02 7.69 2.36
C ASP A 325 -6.53 9.06 2.88
N GLN A 326 -7.12 10.15 2.38
CA GLN A 326 -6.80 11.51 2.80
C GLN A 326 -7.73 11.95 3.93
N TRP A 327 -7.17 12.58 4.96
CA TRP A 327 -7.97 13.14 6.04
C TRP A 327 -8.58 14.49 5.65
N THR A 328 -9.72 14.83 6.26
CA THR A 328 -10.50 16.03 5.92
C THR A 328 -9.89 17.31 6.49
N GLY A 329 -10.47 18.46 6.15
CA GLY A 329 -10.15 19.75 6.77
C GLY A 329 -10.18 19.71 8.31
N ASN A 330 -11.14 19.01 8.90
CA ASN A 330 -11.26 18.85 10.35
C ASN A 330 -10.03 18.19 10.98
N THR A 331 -9.52 17.12 10.36
CA THR A 331 -8.30 16.47 10.86
C THR A 331 -7.07 17.35 10.67
N SER A 332 -6.99 18.11 9.58
CA SER A 332 -5.91 19.08 9.36
C SER A 332 -5.87 20.14 10.45
N MET A 333 -7.04 20.65 10.88
CA MET A 333 -7.15 21.54 12.03
C MET A 333 -6.75 20.87 13.35
N ALA A 334 -7.17 19.63 13.59
CA ALA A 334 -6.71 18.89 14.78
C ALA A 334 -5.18 18.75 14.82
N LEU A 335 -4.56 18.47 13.67
CA LEU A 335 -3.10 18.38 13.54
C LEU A 335 -2.43 19.75 13.74
N CYS A 336 -3.03 20.84 13.27
CA CYS A 336 -2.55 22.21 13.52
C CYS A 336 -2.56 22.53 15.02
N LEU A 337 -3.66 22.19 15.72
CA LEU A 337 -3.77 22.37 17.17
C LEU A 337 -2.73 21.54 17.92
N ALA A 338 -2.57 20.26 17.56
CA ALA A 338 -1.55 19.40 18.14
C ALA A 338 -0.13 19.95 17.90
N SER A 339 0.15 20.45 16.69
CA SER A 339 1.44 21.08 16.34
C SER A 339 1.73 22.30 17.20
N SER A 340 0.73 23.15 17.44
CA SER A 340 0.85 24.31 18.33
C SER A 340 1.17 23.89 19.76
N LEU A 341 0.38 22.98 20.32
CA LEU A 341 0.55 22.46 21.68
C LEU A 341 1.91 21.81 21.91
N ILE A 342 2.40 21.01 20.95
CA ILE A 342 3.71 20.35 21.05
C ILE A 342 4.85 21.36 20.95
N THR A 343 4.75 22.33 20.03
CA THR A 343 5.81 23.32 19.78
C THR A 343 5.94 24.30 20.94
N GLN A 344 4.81 24.81 21.42
CA GLN A 344 4.75 25.80 22.51
C GLN A 344 4.87 25.14 23.89
N ARG A 345 4.73 23.81 23.97
CA ARG A 345 4.66 23.03 25.23
C ARG A 345 3.57 23.52 26.18
N ALA A 346 2.60 24.25 25.65
CA ALA A 346 1.48 24.86 26.36
C ALA A 346 0.41 25.27 25.34
N PHE A 347 -0.77 25.61 25.82
CA PHE A 347 -1.79 26.27 25.03
C PHE A 347 -1.41 27.73 24.77
N ASN A 348 -1.28 28.09 23.49
CA ASN A 348 -1.03 29.45 23.05
C ASN A 348 -2.10 29.85 22.02
N PRO A 349 -3.06 30.72 22.39
CA PRO A 349 -4.15 31.14 21.50
C PRO A 349 -3.67 31.73 20.17
N TYR A 350 -2.59 32.51 20.21
CA TYR A 350 -2.05 33.15 19.02
C TYR A 350 -1.38 32.14 18.09
N ASP A 351 -0.49 31.28 18.62
CA ASP A 351 0.17 30.26 17.81
C ASP A 351 -0.86 29.28 17.20
N GLN A 352 -1.93 28.95 17.94
CA GLN A 352 -3.03 28.14 17.40
C GLN A 352 -3.65 28.79 16.15
N LEU A 353 -3.98 30.08 16.20
CA LEU A 353 -4.50 30.82 15.05
C LEU A 353 -3.49 30.94 13.92
N VAL A 354 -2.20 31.08 14.24
CA VAL A 354 -1.10 31.06 13.25
C VAL A 354 -1.05 29.72 12.51
N ARG A 355 -1.14 28.57 13.21
CA ARG A 355 -1.17 27.26 12.54
C ARG A 355 -2.39 27.10 11.65
N TYR A 356 -3.56 27.59 12.10
CA TYR A 356 -4.76 27.61 11.27
C TYR A 356 -4.64 28.55 10.06
N LYS A 357 -3.99 29.71 10.22
CA LYS A 357 -3.63 30.61 9.10
C LYS A 357 -2.75 29.88 8.09
N TRP A 358 -1.73 29.15 8.53
CA TRP A 358 -0.89 28.38 7.61
C TRP A 358 -1.64 27.28 6.88
N TRP A 359 -2.58 26.62 7.56
CA TRP A 359 -3.47 25.66 6.90
C TRP A 359 -4.36 26.34 5.86
N TYR A 360 -4.94 27.48 6.20
CA TYR A 360 -5.82 28.27 5.33
C TYR A 360 -5.10 28.81 4.09
N LYS A 361 -3.94 29.46 4.26
CA LYS A 361 -3.20 30.10 3.17
C LYS A 361 -2.32 29.14 2.39
N TYR A 362 -1.65 28.21 3.08
CA TYR A 362 -0.55 27.42 2.53
C TYR A 362 -0.82 25.92 2.52
N GLY A 363 -2.00 25.48 2.98
CA GLY A 363 -2.31 24.05 3.07
C GLY A 363 -1.45 23.29 4.09
N TYR A 364 -0.91 23.98 5.10
CA TYR A 364 -0.12 23.35 6.17
C TYR A 364 -0.90 22.20 6.83
N LEU A 365 -0.27 21.02 6.90
CA LEU A 365 -0.85 19.77 7.42
C LEU A 365 -2.14 19.30 6.70
N SER A 366 -2.39 19.81 5.50
CA SER A 366 -3.39 19.28 4.57
C SER A 366 -2.78 18.19 3.68
N PRO A 367 -3.48 17.07 3.42
CA PRO A 367 -2.95 15.99 2.59
C PRO A 367 -2.85 16.36 1.09
N THR A 368 -3.49 17.45 0.66
CA THR A 368 -3.47 17.93 -0.73
C THR A 368 -2.52 19.09 -0.97
N GLY A 369 -1.87 19.62 0.08
CA GLY A 369 -1.05 20.83 -0.02
C GLY A 369 -1.85 22.14 -0.16
N HIS A 370 -3.18 22.08 -0.08
CA HIS A 370 -4.07 23.26 -0.09
C HIS A 370 -5.16 23.12 0.98
N CYS A 371 -5.77 24.22 1.40
CA CYS A 371 -6.88 24.20 2.35
C CYS A 371 -8.09 23.43 1.80
N LEU A 372 -8.72 22.58 2.61
CA LEU A 372 -9.87 21.73 2.24
C LEU A 372 -11.00 21.90 3.24
N ASP A 373 -12.24 21.84 2.76
CA ASP A 373 -13.46 21.80 3.59
C ASP A 373 -13.57 22.90 4.66
N ILE A 374 -12.96 24.07 4.42
CA ILE A 374 -13.08 25.21 5.34
C ILE A 374 -14.50 25.77 5.27
N ASP A 375 -15.20 25.74 6.40
CA ASP A 375 -16.50 26.37 6.53
C ASP A 375 -16.39 27.91 6.58
N ASN A 376 -17.51 28.60 6.39
CA ASN A 376 -17.55 30.06 6.38
C ASN A 376 -17.23 30.67 7.76
N VAL A 377 -17.56 30.00 8.86
CA VAL A 377 -17.31 30.50 10.22
C VAL A 377 -15.82 30.57 10.50
N MET A 378 -15.12 29.48 10.17
CA MET A 378 -13.69 29.34 10.28
C MET A 378 -12.97 30.28 9.33
N ARG A 379 -13.40 30.35 8.07
CA ARG A 379 -12.85 31.29 7.08
C ARG A 379 -12.92 32.73 7.57
N ASN A 380 -14.11 33.19 7.98
CA ASN A 380 -14.31 34.56 8.44
C ASN A 380 -13.44 34.89 9.67
N SER A 381 -13.32 33.94 10.61
CA SER A 381 -12.47 34.11 11.80
C SER A 381 -10.99 34.22 11.44
N LEU A 382 -10.51 33.43 10.47
CA LEU A 382 -9.11 33.50 10.03
C LEU A 382 -8.80 34.73 9.18
N GLU A 383 -9.78 35.22 8.42
CA GLU A 383 -9.66 36.48 7.69
C GLU A 383 -9.58 37.66 8.66
N GLU A 384 -10.41 37.67 9.71
CA GLU A 384 -10.33 38.68 10.77
C GLU A 384 -8.99 38.58 11.53
N PHE A 385 -8.52 37.37 11.83
CA PHE A 385 -7.18 37.18 12.41
C PHE A 385 -6.08 37.75 11.51
N CYS A 386 -6.10 37.46 10.21
CA CYS A 386 -5.12 38.00 9.25
C CYS A 386 -5.17 39.53 9.18
N ARG A 387 -6.37 40.12 9.24
CA ARG A 387 -6.56 41.57 9.29
C ARG A 387 -5.92 42.17 10.54
N ARG A 388 -6.24 41.63 11.72
CA ARG A 388 -5.63 42.04 13.01
C ARG A 388 -4.11 41.84 13.01
N GLN A 389 -3.61 40.77 12.40
CA GLN A 389 -2.17 40.52 12.26
C GLN A 389 -1.48 41.59 11.40
N THR A 390 -2.16 42.09 10.38
CA THR A 390 -1.66 43.18 9.53
C THR A 390 -1.56 44.49 10.31
N ASP A 391 -2.58 44.80 11.12
CA ASP A 391 -2.56 45.97 12.02
C ASP A 391 -1.44 45.84 13.07
N LEU A 392 -1.28 44.65 13.65
CA LEU A 392 -0.18 44.33 14.57
C LEU A 392 1.20 44.50 13.91
N ASN A 393 1.33 44.11 12.65
CA ASN A 393 2.58 44.26 11.91
C ASN A 393 2.95 45.73 11.69
N ARG A 394 1.94 46.58 11.45
CA ARG A 394 2.13 48.04 11.34
C ARG A 394 2.62 48.64 12.65
N TYR A 395 2.10 48.18 13.79
CA TYR A 395 2.53 48.62 15.12
C TYR A 395 4.01 48.31 15.38
N TYR A 396 4.50 47.13 14.96
CA TYR A 396 5.89 46.71 15.16
C TYR A 396 6.87 47.14 14.06
N GLY A 397 6.46 48.03 13.14
CA GLY A 397 7.34 48.56 12.11
C GLY A 397 7.64 47.57 10.96
N TYR A 398 6.63 46.80 10.53
CA TYR A 398 6.69 45.91 9.37
C TYR A 398 7.72 44.77 9.51
N LEU A 399 7.47 43.89 10.46
CA LEU A 399 8.18 42.62 10.59
C LEU A 399 7.92 41.71 9.38
N THR A 400 8.86 40.79 9.14
CA THR A 400 8.64 39.67 8.23
C THR A 400 7.53 38.77 8.77
N GLU A 401 6.78 38.09 7.88
CA GLU A 401 5.68 37.20 8.31
C GLU A 401 6.16 36.14 9.31
N ASP A 402 7.35 35.59 9.10
CA ASP A 402 7.97 34.61 9.98
C ASP A 402 8.23 35.14 11.42
N LYS A 403 8.64 36.41 11.55
CA LYS A 403 8.84 37.06 12.86
C LYS A 403 7.50 37.40 13.51
N LEU A 404 6.53 37.87 12.72
CA LEU A 404 5.18 38.18 13.18
C LEU A 404 4.47 36.94 13.72
N ASP A 405 4.59 35.81 13.02
CA ASP A 405 4.00 34.52 13.39
C ASP A 405 4.59 33.91 14.66
N ARG A 406 5.79 34.35 15.08
CA ARG A 406 6.50 33.87 16.27
C ARG A 406 6.61 34.91 17.37
N LEU A 407 5.75 35.93 17.37
CA LEU A 407 5.69 36.89 18.47
C LEU A 407 5.39 36.16 19.79
N SER A 408 6.10 36.58 20.85
CA SER A 408 5.84 36.06 22.19
C SER A 408 4.49 36.54 22.71
N THR A 409 3.91 35.79 23.63
CA THR A 409 2.68 36.16 24.33
C THR A 409 2.78 37.54 24.96
N ASP A 410 3.93 37.90 25.55
CA ASP A 410 4.18 39.23 26.11
C ASP A 410 4.14 40.34 25.05
N ALA A 411 4.69 40.09 23.86
CA ALA A 411 4.65 41.06 22.77
C ALA A 411 3.21 41.26 22.28
N ILE A 412 2.40 40.21 22.25
CA ILE A 412 0.99 40.32 21.87
C ILE A 412 0.22 41.12 22.92
N TYR A 413 0.40 40.83 24.22
CA TYR A 413 -0.29 41.57 25.29
C TYR A 413 0.15 43.03 25.42
N ARG A 414 1.41 43.36 25.09
CA ARG A 414 1.89 44.76 25.04
C ARG A 414 1.36 45.53 23.84
N SER A 415 0.97 44.85 22.78
CA SER A 415 0.34 45.51 21.65
C SER A 415 -1.06 45.97 22.05
N VAL A 416 -1.33 47.26 21.86
CA VAL A 416 -2.62 47.85 22.23
C VAL A 416 -3.73 47.23 21.37
N GLY A 417 -4.60 46.43 21.98
CA GLY A 417 -5.87 46.01 21.39
C GLY A 417 -5.84 44.76 20.50
N PHE A 418 -4.79 43.92 20.55
CA PHE A 418 -4.83 42.63 19.84
C PHE A 418 -5.68 41.60 20.59
N ASP A 419 -6.91 41.39 20.13
CA ASP A 419 -7.79 40.35 20.63
C ASP A 419 -7.66 39.07 19.80
N VAL A 420 -7.47 37.92 20.47
CA VAL A 420 -7.35 36.59 19.87
C VAL A 420 -8.71 35.96 19.53
N ASN A 421 -9.81 36.52 20.02
CA ASN A 421 -11.15 36.01 19.70
C ASN A 421 -11.63 36.65 18.39
N CYS A 422 -11.41 35.95 17.27
CA CYS A 422 -11.67 36.50 15.94
C CYS A 422 -13.08 36.21 15.41
N SER A 423 -13.95 35.58 16.20
CA SER A 423 -15.32 35.27 15.83
C SER A 423 -16.32 36.27 16.40
N ARG A 424 -17.43 36.51 15.69
CA ARG A 424 -18.51 37.36 16.19
C ARG A 424 -19.38 36.60 17.19
N GLN A 425 -20.00 37.33 18.11
CA GLN A 425 -20.89 36.75 19.11
C GLN A 425 -22.08 36.02 18.44
N GLY A 426 -22.44 34.85 18.97
CA GLY A 426 -23.55 34.03 18.47
C GLY A 426 -23.24 33.21 17.21
N VAL A 427 -22.01 33.26 16.69
CA VAL A 427 -21.60 32.44 15.54
C VAL A 427 -21.16 31.06 16.01
N SER A 428 -21.85 30.02 15.51
CA SER A 428 -21.65 28.61 15.88
C SER A 428 -21.39 27.72 14.66
N GLY A 429 -20.79 26.55 14.90
CA GLY A 429 -20.41 25.58 13.87
C GLY A 429 -19.70 24.35 14.45
N ASN A 430 -19.82 23.19 13.79
CA ASN A 430 -19.32 21.92 14.31
C ASN A 430 -17.79 21.77 14.22
N ALA A 431 -17.09 22.66 13.50
CA ALA A 431 -15.65 22.59 13.28
C ALA A 431 -14.83 22.76 14.57
N ALA A 432 -15.33 23.50 15.57
CA ALA A 432 -14.69 23.62 16.88
C ALA A 432 -14.55 22.25 17.57
N LEU A 433 -15.60 21.44 17.52
CA LEU A 433 -15.64 20.13 18.16
C LEU A 433 -14.74 19.13 17.43
N ALA A 434 -14.77 19.13 16.10
CA ALA A 434 -14.07 18.15 15.27
C ALA A 434 -12.53 18.21 15.40
N ARG A 435 -11.98 19.33 15.87
CA ARG A 435 -10.53 19.53 16.06
C ARG A 435 -10.05 19.41 17.51
N LEU A 436 -10.97 19.19 18.47
CA LEU A 436 -10.75 19.41 19.91
C LEU A 436 -9.72 18.50 20.57
N ALA A 437 -9.69 17.22 20.16
CA ALA A 437 -9.03 16.12 20.88
C ALA A 437 -7.59 16.37 21.38
N PRO A 438 -6.71 17.12 20.68
CA PRO A 438 -5.35 17.38 21.17
C PRO A 438 -5.27 18.05 22.55
N ILE A 439 -6.24 18.90 22.91
CA ILE A 439 -6.25 19.59 24.22
C ILE A 439 -6.41 18.60 25.38
N PRO A 440 -7.52 17.83 25.48
CA PRO A 440 -7.68 16.88 26.57
C PRO A 440 -6.61 15.78 26.55
N LEU A 441 -6.05 15.42 25.38
CA LEU A 441 -4.92 14.48 25.31
C LEU A 441 -3.65 15.00 25.99
N LEU A 442 -3.36 16.31 25.89
CA LEU A 442 -2.19 16.90 26.52
C LEU A 442 -2.43 17.16 28.02
N TYR A 443 -3.63 17.62 28.38
CA TYR A 443 -3.95 18.09 29.73
C TYR A 443 -4.74 17.09 30.59
N TYR A 444 -4.83 15.81 30.19
CA TYR A 444 -5.64 14.78 30.87
C TYR A 444 -5.33 14.57 32.37
N ARG A 445 -4.12 14.97 32.81
CA ARG A 445 -3.70 14.90 34.22
C ARG A 445 -4.30 16.01 35.08
N THR A 446 -4.78 17.08 34.47
CA THR A 446 -5.38 18.26 35.09
C THR A 446 -6.75 18.53 34.45
N PRO A 447 -7.80 17.79 34.84
CA PRO A 447 -9.07 17.80 34.12
C PRO A 447 -9.74 19.18 34.01
N ALA A 448 -9.72 19.97 35.08
CA ALA A 448 -10.25 21.34 35.05
C ALA A 448 -9.58 22.21 33.96
N VAL A 449 -8.26 22.12 33.85
CA VAL A 449 -7.49 22.82 32.79
C VAL A 449 -7.83 22.24 31.41
N ALA A 450 -7.96 20.92 31.27
CA ALA A 450 -8.33 20.31 30.00
C ALA A 450 -9.71 20.78 29.49
N VAL A 451 -10.68 20.87 30.40
CA VAL A 451 -12.04 21.34 30.11
C VAL A 451 -12.04 22.83 29.78
N GLU A 452 -11.38 23.66 30.57
CA GLU A 452 -11.27 25.10 30.32
C GLU A 452 -10.63 25.41 28.96
N LEU A 453 -9.45 24.82 28.70
CA LEU A 453 -8.72 25.04 27.46
C LEU A 453 -9.47 24.49 26.23
N SER A 454 -10.30 23.46 26.42
CA SER A 454 -11.19 22.95 25.37
C SER A 454 -12.21 24.00 24.93
N GLY A 455 -12.78 24.74 25.89
CA GLY A 455 -13.64 25.88 25.61
C GLY A 455 -12.89 27.08 25.00
N LEU A 456 -11.74 27.44 25.56
CA LEU A 456 -10.94 28.57 25.05
C LEU A 456 -10.49 28.37 23.60
N SER A 457 -10.06 27.15 23.25
CA SER A 457 -9.69 26.76 21.87
C SER A 457 -10.85 26.91 20.87
N ALA A 458 -12.09 26.67 21.31
CA ALA A 458 -13.29 26.89 20.50
C ALA A 458 -13.57 28.39 20.33
N ARG A 459 -13.48 29.16 21.42
CA ARG A 459 -13.80 30.60 21.49
C ARG A 459 -13.01 31.45 20.50
N LEU A 460 -11.79 31.04 20.15
CA LEU A 460 -10.94 31.77 19.19
C LEU A 460 -11.60 31.94 17.81
N THR A 461 -12.43 30.98 17.40
CA THR A 461 -13.04 30.96 16.06
C THR A 461 -14.56 30.78 16.06
N HIS A 462 -15.19 30.57 17.22
CA HIS A 462 -16.64 30.49 17.37
C HIS A 462 -17.06 31.33 18.58
N GLY A 463 -17.96 32.29 18.38
CA GLY A 463 -18.39 33.24 19.41
C GLY A 463 -19.73 32.89 20.07
N ASP A 464 -20.24 31.67 19.90
CA ASP A 464 -21.45 31.16 20.56
C ASP A 464 -21.07 30.33 21.79
N ASP A 465 -21.64 30.65 22.95
CA ASP A 465 -21.34 29.95 24.19
C ASP A 465 -21.80 28.48 24.17
N ARG A 466 -22.82 28.13 23.36
CA ARG A 466 -23.26 26.73 23.19
C ARG A 466 -22.15 25.83 22.70
N ILE A 467 -21.46 26.21 21.61
CA ILE A 467 -20.40 25.36 21.05
C ILE A 467 -19.15 25.34 21.94
N ILE A 468 -18.92 26.43 22.69
CA ILE A 468 -17.85 26.52 23.67
C ILE A 468 -18.10 25.51 24.80
N ASP A 469 -19.32 25.46 25.32
CA ASP A 469 -19.72 24.51 26.37
C ASP A 469 -19.80 23.07 25.86
N VAL A 470 -20.23 22.85 24.62
CA VAL A 470 -20.12 21.53 23.97
C VAL A 470 -18.65 21.08 23.88
N CYS A 471 -17.72 21.98 23.59
CA CYS A 471 -16.29 21.66 23.58
C CYS A 471 -15.76 21.40 25.00
N ARG A 472 -16.19 22.17 26.01
CA ARG A 472 -15.86 21.89 27.43
C ARG A 472 -16.33 20.49 27.83
N TYR A 473 -17.60 20.17 27.55
CA TYR A 473 -18.20 18.88 27.89
C TYR A 473 -17.54 17.71 27.16
N PHE A 474 -17.30 17.83 25.85
CA PHE A 474 -16.63 16.77 25.09
C PHE A 474 -15.15 16.63 25.50
N GLY A 475 -14.49 17.72 25.89
CA GLY A 475 -13.16 17.69 26.49
C GLY A 475 -13.11 16.92 27.80
N ALA A 476 -14.14 17.08 28.65
CA ALA A 476 -14.31 16.29 29.88
C ALA A 476 -14.47 14.80 29.57
N LEU A 477 -15.33 14.43 28.61
CA LEU A 477 -15.53 13.04 28.20
C LEU A 477 -14.24 12.37 27.70
N ILE A 478 -13.46 13.06 26.86
CA ILE A 478 -12.18 12.55 26.38
C ILE A 478 -11.20 12.39 27.54
N THR A 479 -11.17 13.36 28.46
CA THR A 479 -10.29 13.32 29.64
C THR A 479 -10.64 12.14 30.56
N ALA A 480 -11.91 11.95 30.89
CA ALA A 480 -12.43 10.82 31.65
C ALA A 480 -12.07 9.47 31.00
N ALA A 481 -12.26 9.36 29.68
CA ALA A 481 -11.92 8.15 28.92
C ALA A 481 -10.41 7.82 28.98
N ILE A 482 -9.53 8.83 28.86
CA ILE A 482 -8.07 8.64 28.98
C ILE A 482 -7.68 8.24 30.41
N ARG A 483 -8.41 8.72 31.41
CA ARG A 483 -8.22 8.40 32.82
C ARG A 483 -8.78 7.02 33.21
N GLY A 484 -9.44 6.33 32.28
CA GLY A 484 -9.88 4.94 32.43
C GLY A 484 -11.29 4.77 32.98
N GLU A 485 -12.13 5.80 32.94
CA GLU A 485 -13.54 5.66 33.31
C GLU A 485 -14.29 4.72 32.37
N SER A 486 -15.29 4.01 32.92
CA SER A 486 -16.05 3.02 32.16
C SER A 486 -16.98 3.67 31.14
N LYS A 487 -17.40 2.90 30.13
CA LYS A 487 -18.35 3.37 29.12
C LYS A 487 -19.68 3.80 29.75
N GLU A 488 -20.12 3.10 30.80
CA GLU A 488 -21.35 3.38 31.53
C GLU A 488 -21.26 4.71 32.29
N ALA A 489 -20.10 5.01 32.89
CA ALA A 489 -19.85 6.29 33.55
C ALA A 489 -19.85 7.45 32.54
N LEU A 490 -19.16 7.28 31.40
CA LEU A 490 -19.10 8.28 30.33
C LEU A 490 -20.46 8.58 29.68
N LEU A 491 -21.35 7.60 29.63
CA LEU A 491 -22.70 7.73 29.05
C LEU A 491 -23.77 8.04 30.09
N SER A 492 -23.38 8.24 31.36
CA SER A 492 -24.31 8.58 32.44
C SER A 492 -24.95 9.95 32.19
N HIS A 493 -26.26 10.04 32.41
CA HIS A 493 -26.97 11.33 32.43
C HIS A 493 -26.46 12.28 33.53
N ARG A 494 -25.75 11.75 34.53
CA ARG A 494 -25.13 12.49 35.62
C ARG A 494 -23.65 12.84 35.37
N PHE A 495 -23.11 12.55 34.20
CA PHE A 495 -21.67 12.75 33.94
C PHE A 495 -21.19 14.17 34.26
N TYR A 496 -21.98 15.20 33.91
CA TYR A 496 -21.68 16.59 34.26
C TYR A 496 -21.68 16.82 35.79
N ASP A 497 -22.76 16.39 36.47
CA ASP A 497 -22.92 16.60 37.91
C ASP A 497 -21.84 15.89 38.71
N ASP A 498 -21.46 14.68 38.28
CA ASP A 498 -20.44 13.86 38.93
C ASP A 498 -19.01 14.42 38.72
N HIS A 499 -18.82 15.33 37.75
CA HIS A 499 -17.52 15.96 37.41
C HIS A 499 -17.56 17.49 37.45
N ARG A 500 -18.48 18.08 38.22
CA ARG A 500 -18.74 19.53 38.22
C ARG A 500 -17.52 20.37 38.62
N ASP A 501 -16.61 19.80 39.40
CA ASP A 501 -15.32 20.39 39.76
C ASP A 501 -14.41 20.62 38.55
N TRP A 502 -14.50 19.80 37.49
CA TRP A 502 -13.74 20.00 36.25
C TRP A 502 -14.27 21.18 35.43
N PHE A 503 -15.51 21.59 35.68
CA PHE A 503 -16.12 22.72 35.00
C PHE A 503 -15.96 24.03 35.78
N ASP A 504 -15.14 24.05 36.84
CA ASP A 504 -14.98 25.21 37.73
C ASP A 504 -16.34 25.65 38.31
N TRP A 505 -17.22 24.68 38.56
CA TRP A 505 -18.59 24.89 39.05
C TRP A 505 -19.47 25.79 38.16
N LYS A 506 -19.04 26.08 36.94
CA LYS A 506 -19.78 26.88 35.95
C LYS A 506 -20.73 25.99 35.18
N ASP A 507 -22.01 26.35 35.27
CA ASP A 507 -23.08 25.69 34.52
C ASP A 507 -22.84 25.75 33.00
N LEU A 508 -23.23 24.67 32.33
CA LEU A 508 -23.28 24.61 30.88
C LEU A 508 -24.48 25.41 30.38
N HIS A 509 -24.37 25.93 29.16
CA HIS A 509 -25.46 26.59 28.47
C HIS A 509 -26.74 25.73 28.51
N PRO A 510 -27.92 26.31 28.82
CA PRO A 510 -29.16 25.57 29.09
C PRO A 510 -29.78 24.88 27.86
N ASN A 511 -29.35 25.26 26.65
CA ASN A 511 -29.84 24.76 25.36
C ASN A 511 -28.79 23.95 24.61
#